data_AF-V9ICB0-F1
#
_entry.id   AF-V9ICB0-F1
#
_cell.length_a   1.000
_cell.length_b   1.000
_cell.length_c   1.000
_cell.angle_alpha   90.00
_cell.angle_beta   90.00
_cell.angle_gamma   90.00
#
_symmetry.space_group_name_H-M   'P 1'
#
loop_
_entity.id
_entity.type
_entity.pdbx_description
1 polymer ?
#
loop_
_entity_poly.entity_id
_entity_poly.type
_entity_poly.pdbx_seq_one_letter_code
_entity_poly.pdbx_strand_id
1 'polypeptide(L)'
;MQEGNILLRQNTRKPELVLIDFEYCSYNYRAFDIANHFVEWQYDYTAAEYPFFHERTGSGPTKEQKLNFVRSYLKTIGKEGPTEEERVMMEIKIFFLASHLFWGLWSIVNAKLSEIPFGYWDYAVSRLKNYQYLKEKITVCGSPTIDNIDIAKKETVVD
;
A
#
# COMPACT_ATOMS: atom_id res chain seq x y z
N MET A 1 -1.16 -3.97 -4.70
CA MET A 1 -2.22 -4.55 -5.54
C MET A 1 -2.50 -3.54 -6.62
N GLN A 2 -2.03 -3.80 -7.84
CA GLN A 2 -2.21 -2.92 -9.00
C GLN A 2 -3.55 -3.17 -9.70
N GLU A 3 -3.97 -2.22 -10.53
CA GLU A 3 -5.22 -2.27 -11.30
C GLU A 3 -5.28 -3.43 -12.28
N GLY A 4 -4.15 -3.83 -12.88
CA GLY A 4 -4.07 -4.98 -13.78
C GLY A 4 -4.52 -6.31 -13.13
N ASN A 5 -4.48 -6.40 -11.80
CA ASN A 5 -4.83 -7.60 -11.05
C ASN A 5 -6.25 -7.54 -10.46
N ILE A 6 -7.05 -6.53 -10.82
CA ILE A 6 -8.43 -6.32 -10.34
C ILE A 6 -9.37 -6.32 -11.55
N LEU A 7 -10.05 -7.43 -11.80
CA LEU A 7 -10.92 -7.61 -12.96
C LEU A 7 -12.39 -7.42 -12.61
N LEU A 8 -13.15 -6.81 -13.53
CA LEU A 8 -14.62 -6.79 -13.45
C LEU A 8 -15.18 -8.01 -14.19
N ARG A 9 -15.87 -8.88 -13.47
CA ARG A 9 -16.50 -10.07 -14.07
C ARG A 9 -17.64 -9.66 -15.00
N GLN A 10 -17.60 -10.14 -16.24
CA GLN A 10 -18.66 -9.91 -17.22
C GLN A 10 -19.79 -10.94 -17.08
N ASN A 11 -20.96 -10.61 -17.63
CA ASN A 11 -22.16 -11.47 -17.67
C ASN A 11 -22.74 -11.87 -16.29
N THR A 12 -22.49 -11.06 -15.26
CA THR A 12 -23.13 -11.18 -13.95
C THR A 12 -24.26 -10.17 -13.79
N ARG A 13 -25.29 -10.52 -13.00
CA ARG A 13 -26.41 -9.60 -12.69
C ARG A 13 -26.00 -8.43 -11.79
N LYS A 14 -24.88 -8.58 -11.05
CA LYS A 14 -24.32 -7.57 -10.16
C LYS A 14 -22.83 -7.41 -10.47
N PRO A 15 -22.29 -6.18 -10.47
CA PRO A 15 -20.85 -5.95 -10.61
C PRO A 15 -20.08 -6.76 -9.56
N GLU A 16 -19.12 -7.55 -10.00
CA GLU A 16 -18.28 -8.40 -9.14
C GLU A 16 -16.83 -8.17 -9.53
N LEU A 17 -16.02 -7.70 -8.58
CA LEU A 17 -14.57 -7.58 -8.76
C LEU A 17 -13.90 -8.90 -8.38
N VAL A 18 -12.93 -9.33 -9.19
CA VAL A 18 -12.16 -10.55 -9.00
C VAL A 18 -10.68 -10.20 -8.96
N LEU A 19 -9.98 -10.69 -7.95
CA LEU A 19 -8.53 -10.56 -7.85
C LEU A 19 -7.86 -11.76 -8.54
N ILE A 20 -6.79 -11.48 -9.29
CA ILE A 20 -5.99 -12.49 -9.99
C ILE A 20 -4.49 -12.30 -9.69
N ASP A 21 -3.64 -13.16 -10.26
CA ASP A 21 -2.18 -13.07 -10.23
C ASP A 21 -1.60 -12.95 -8.81
N PHE A 22 -1.69 -14.07 -8.08
CA PHE A 22 -1.19 -14.24 -6.71
C PHE A 22 0.31 -14.62 -6.65
N GLU A 23 1.09 -14.31 -7.68
CA GLU A 23 2.52 -14.67 -7.77
C GLU A 23 3.39 -14.10 -6.64
N TYR A 24 3.04 -12.92 -6.12
CA TYR A 24 3.69 -12.30 -4.96
C TYR A 24 2.90 -12.49 -3.65
N CYS A 25 1.88 -13.35 -3.64
CA CYS A 25 1.06 -13.57 -2.46
C CYS A 25 1.85 -14.32 -1.38
N SER A 26 1.76 -13.84 -0.14
CA SER A 26 2.29 -14.51 1.04
C SER A 26 1.56 -14.03 2.28
N TYR A 27 1.78 -14.68 3.42
CA TYR A 27 1.40 -14.11 4.72
C TYR A 27 2.16 -12.80 4.93
N ASN A 28 1.43 -11.71 5.14
CA ASN A 28 2.01 -10.39 5.30
C ASN A 28 1.13 -9.50 6.20
N TYR A 29 1.64 -8.33 6.56
CA TYR A 29 0.88 -7.31 7.27
C TYR A 29 -0.20 -6.73 6.36
N ARG A 30 -1.45 -6.69 6.85
CA ARG A 30 -2.61 -6.11 6.12
C ARG A 30 -2.32 -4.74 5.50
N ALA A 31 -1.56 -3.92 6.23
CA ALA A 31 -1.27 -2.56 5.83
C ALA A 31 -0.30 -2.48 4.64
N PHE A 32 0.49 -3.52 4.37
CA PHE A 32 1.31 -3.58 3.15
C PHE A 32 0.43 -3.63 1.90
N ASP A 33 -0.58 -4.51 1.85
CA ASP A 33 -1.46 -4.61 0.69
C ASP A 33 -2.25 -3.33 0.45
N ILE A 34 -2.80 -2.75 1.52
CA ILE A 34 -3.57 -1.49 1.45
C ILE A 34 -2.66 -0.33 1.03
N ALA A 35 -1.48 -0.18 1.66
CA ALA A 35 -0.54 0.87 1.29
C ALA A 35 -0.07 0.70 -0.15
N ASN A 36 0.29 -0.53 -0.56
CA ASN A 36 0.70 -0.83 -1.92
C ASN A 36 -0.42 -0.48 -2.91
N HIS A 37 -1.67 -0.86 -2.64
CA HIS A 37 -2.81 -0.46 -3.48
C HIS A 37 -2.93 1.06 -3.63
N PHE A 38 -2.78 1.82 -2.55
CA PHE A 38 -2.80 3.29 -2.63
C PHE A 38 -1.59 3.90 -3.33
N VAL A 39 -0.42 3.25 -3.30
CA VAL A 39 0.75 3.67 -4.10
C VAL A 39 0.44 3.55 -5.58
N GLU A 40 -0.18 2.45 -6.00
CA GLU A 40 -0.49 2.18 -7.42
C GLU A 40 -1.43 3.22 -8.04
N TRP A 41 -2.22 3.97 -7.26
CA TRP A 41 -3.01 5.10 -7.79
C TRP A 41 -2.16 6.21 -8.42
N GLN A 42 -0.87 6.26 -8.09
CA GLN A 42 0.09 7.22 -8.64
C GLN A 42 0.81 6.68 -9.88
N TYR A 43 0.65 5.40 -10.21
CA TYR A 43 1.35 4.78 -11.33
C TYR A 43 0.33 4.39 -12.40
N ASP A 44 0.68 4.66 -13.64
CA ASP A 44 -0.11 4.30 -14.81
C ASP A 44 0.79 3.54 -15.78
N TYR A 45 0.47 2.26 -16.00
CA TYR A 45 1.26 1.35 -16.82
C TYR A 45 0.75 1.23 -18.27
N THR A 46 -0.14 2.14 -18.70
CA THR A 46 -0.73 2.12 -20.05
C THR A 46 0.06 2.93 -21.09
N ALA A 47 1.20 3.50 -20.70
CA ALA A 47 2.01 4.32 -21.59
C ALA A 47 2.56 3.50 -22.78
N ALA A 48 2.28 3.97 -24.00
CA ALA A 48 2.68 3.28 -25.23
C ALA A 48 4.18 3.41 -25.56
N GLU A 49 4.86 4.39 -24.96
CA GLU A 49 6.27 4.70 -25.21
C GLU A 49 7.10 4.52 -23.94
N TYR A 50 8.42 4.33 -24.12
CA TYR A 50 9.38 4.25 -23.02
C TYR A 50 9.21 5.47 -22.07
N PRO A 51 9.20 5.27 -20.74
CA PRO A 51 9.57 4.06 -20.00
C PRO A 51 8.42 3.05 -19.79
N PHE A 52 7.32 3.17 -20.53
CA PHE A 52 6.12 2.32 -20.46
C PHE A 52 5.34 2.45 -19.14
N PHE A 53 5.58 3.54 -18.41
CA PHE A 53 4.73 3.98 -17.30
C PHE A 53 4.79 5.49 -17.12
N HIS A 54 3.80 6.02 -16.40
CA HIS A 54 3.80 7.39 -15.90
C HIS A 54 3.62 7.40 -14.39
N GLU A 55 4.47 8.15 -13.69
CA GLU A 55 4.22 8.53 -12.30
C GLU A 55 3.42 9.84 -12.29
N ARG A 56 2.21 9.80 -11.76
CA ARG A 56 1.35 10.96 -11.54
C ARG A 56 1.54 11.45 -10.10
N THR A 57 2.69 12.08 -9.84
CA THR A 57 3.05 12.57 -8.50
C THR A 57 1.92 13.38 -7.87
N GLY A 58 1.53 13.02 -6.65
CA GLY A 58 0.44 13.69 -5.93
C GLY A 58 -0.98 13.22 -6.28
N SER A 59 -1.14 12.28 -7.23
CA SER A 59 -2.45 11.69 -7.59
C SER A 59 -2.88 10.52 -6.70
N GLY A 60 -2.16 10.27 -5.61
CA GLY A 60 -2.55 9.27 -4.63
C GLY A 60 -3.86 9.63 -3.92
N PRO A 61 -4.51 8.67 -3.24
CA PRO A 61 -5.80 8.92 -2.63
C PRO A 61 -5.73 10.00 -1.53
N THR A 62 -6.77 10.83 -1.45
CA THR A 62 -6.94 11.82 -0.38
C THR A 62 -7.11 11.13 0.98
N LYS A 63 -6.95 11.87 2.08
CA LYS A 63 -7.19 11.34 3.43
C LYS A 63 -8.61 10.75 3.55
N GLU A 64 -9.60 11.41 2.96
CA GLU A 64 -10.99 10.95 2.96
C GLU A 64 -11.18 9.66 2.16
N GLN A 65 -10.59 9.57 0.96
CA GLN A 65 -10.65 8.35 0.14
C GLN A 65 -10.00 7.16 0.87
N LYS A 66 -8.83 7.36 1.48
CA LYS A 66 -8.17 6.33 2.31
C LYS A 66 -9.06 5.90 3.47
N LEU A 67 -9.69 6.86 4.16
CA LEU A 67 -10.56 6.57 5.29
C LEU A 67 -11.83 5.80 4.86
N ASN A 68 -12.41 6.15 3.72
CA ASN A 68 -13.56 5.44 3.16
C ASN A 68 -13.22 3.98 2.80
N PHE A 69 -12.03 3.74 2.22
CA PHE A 69 -11.53 2.39 1.99
C PHE A 69 -11.34 1.63 3.30
N VAL A 70 -10.65 2.25 4.29
CA VAL A 70 -10.39 1.64 5.61
C VAL A 70 -11.69 1.29 6.33
N ARG A 71 -12.68 2.19 6.33
CA ARG A 71 -14.01 1.92 6.89
C ARG A 71 -14.69 0.74 6.23
N SER A 72 -14.67 0.70 4.91
CA SER A 72 -15.26 -0.40 4.14
C SER A 72 -14.58 -1.73 4.47
N TYR A 73 -13.24 -1.74 4.57
CA TYR A 73 -12.47 -2.91 4.99
C TYR A 73 -12.75 -3.33 6.45
N LEU A 74 -12.78 -2.39 7.39
CA LEU A 74 -13.06 -2.70 8.80
C LEU A 74 -14.47 -3.27 9.00
N LYS A 75 -15.43 -2.79 8.21
CA LYS A 75 -16.79 -3.32 8.18
C LYS A 75 -16.85 -4.77 7.73
N THR A 76 -16.05 -5.20 6.76
CA THR A 76 -16.06 -6.62 6.32
C THR A 76 -15.52 -7.57 7.37
N ILE A 77 -14.66 -7.09 8.27
CA ILE A 77 -14.06 -7.89 9.35
C ILE A 77 -14.72 -7.63 10.72
N GLY A 78 -15.79 -6.84 10.78
CA GLY A 78 -16.52 -6.53 12.02
C GLY A 78 -15.70 -5.76 13.06
N LYS A 79 -14.74 -4.93 12.65
CA LYS A 79 -13.86 -4.13 13.52
C LYS A 79 -14.02 -2.63 13.29
N GLU A 80 -15.25 -2.18 13.13
CA GLU A 80 -15.57 -0.77 12.92
C GLU A 80 -15.28 0.05 14.18
N GLY A 81 -14.90 1.32 13.98
CA GLY A 81 -14.72 2.27 15.08
C GLY A 81 -13.52 3.21 14.87
N PRO A 82 -13.57 4.42 15.45
CA PRO A 82 -12.57 5.46 15.20
C PRO A 82 -11.15 5.04 15.63
N THR A 83 -11.01 4.30 16.73
CA THR A 83 -9.71 3.80 17.21
C THR A 83 -9.05 2.85 16.20
N GLU A 84 -9.80 1.91 15.63
CA GLU A 84 -9.26 0.99 14.63
C GLU A 84 -9.01 1.69 13.29
N GLU A 85 -9.85 2.67 12.90
CA GLU A 85 -9.59 3.53 11.75
C GLU A 85 -8.23 4.25 11.89
N GLU A 86 -7.99 4.91 13.03
CA GLU A 86 -6.73 5.61 13.30
C GLU A 86 -5.53 4.66 13.30
N ARG A 87 -5.67 3.49 13.93
CA ARG A 87 -4.63 2.46 13.97
C ARG A 87 -4.24 1.99 12.57
N VAL A 88 -5.21 1.59 11.75
CA VAL A 88 -4.95 1.15 10.36
C VAL A 88 -4.32 2.27 9.53
N MET A 89 -4.80 3.51 9.70
CA MET A 89 -4.24 4.67 9.00
C MET A 89 -2.79 4.95 9.42
N MET A 90 -2.40 4.69 10.66
CA MET A 90 -1.00 4.77 11.11
C MET A 90 -0.15 3.63 10.54
N GLU A 91 -0.65 2.39 10.54
CA GLU A 91 0.03 1.25 9.93
C GLU A 91 0.33 1.54 8.44
N ILE A 92 -0.68 1.97 7.68
CA ILE A 92 -0.55 2.29 6.24
C ILE A 92 0.54 3.33 5.98
N LYS A 93 0.70 4.34 6.84
CA LYS A 93 1.74 5.37 6.69
C LYS A 93 3.14 4.77 6.65
N ILE A 94 3.43 3.80 7.51
CA ILE A 94 4.72 3.12 7.56
C ILE A 94 4.89 2.22 6.32
N PHE A 95 3.85 1.51 5.94
CA PHE A 95 3.92 0.58 4.82
C PHE A 95 3.97 1.26 3.44
N PHE A 96 3.66 2.55 3.31
CA PHE A 96 4.00 3.32 2.12
C PHE A 96 5.51 3.27 1.82
N LEU A 97 6.35 3.42 2.86
CA LEU A 97 7.80 3.33 2.71
C LEU A 97 8.21 1.94 2.28
N ALA A 98 7.67 0.91 2.94
CA ALA A 98 7.97 -0.48 2.62
C ALA A 98 7.59 -0.82 1.18
N SER A 99 6.43 -0.38 0.69
CA SER A 99 5.99 -0.59 -0.69
C SER A 99 6.93 0.10 -1.69
N HIS A 100 7.31 1.36 -1.47
CA HIS A 100 8.25 2.05 -2.36
C HIS A 100 9.63 1.38 -2.37
N LEU A 101 10.15 0.99 -1.21
CA LEU A 101 11.44 0.30 -1.11
C LEU A 101 11.40 -1.06 -1.80
N PHE A 102 10.39 -1.88 -1.51
CA PHE A 102 10.25 -3.22 -2.05
C PHE A 102 10.22 -3.22 -3.58
N TRP A 103 9.34 -2.42 -4.18
CA TRP A 103 9.19 -2.37 -5.63
C TRP A 103 10.34 -1.62 -6.32
N GLY A 104 11.00 -0.70 -5.64
CA GLY A 104 12.24 -0.09 -6.12
C GLY A 104 13.37 -1.12 -6.25
N LEU A 105 13.56 -1.95 -5.22
CA LEU A 105 14.56 -3.03 -5.24
C LEU A 105 14.21 -4.13 -6.25
N TRP A 106 12.94 -4.54 -6.29
CA TRP A 106 12.42 -5.47 -7.29
C TRP A 106 12.75 -4.98 -8.71
N SER A 107 12.58 -3.69 -8.97
CA SER A 107 12.84 -3.10 -10.28
C SER A 107 14.32 -3.10 -10.64
N ILE A 108 15.22 -2.81 -9.68
CA ILE A 108 16.68 -2.91 -9.90
C ILE A 108 17.08 -4.33 -10.29
N VAL A 109 16.53 -5.33 -9.61
CA VAL A 109 16.79 -6.74 -9.91
C VAL A 109 16.29 -7.09 -11.32
N ASN A 110 15.07 -6.69 -11.65
CA ASN A 110 14.46 -6.99 -12.95
C ASN A 110 15.06 -6.19 -14.12
N ALA A 111 15.74 -5.07 -13.88
CA ALA A 111 16.46 -4.32 -14.90
C ALA A 111 17.53 -5.14 -15.63
N LYS A 112 18.00 -6.25 -15.02
CA LYS A 112 18.95 -7.19 -15.63
C LYS A 112 18.34 -8.53 -16.02
N LEU A 113 17.22 -8.91 -15.40
CA LEU A 113 16.68 -10.26 -15.50
C LEU A 113 15.44 -10.36 -16.39
N SER A 114 14.68 -9.27 -16.55
CA SER A 114 13.42 -9.28 -17.29
C SER A 114 13.64 -9.03 -18.77
N GLU A 115 12.86 -9.74 -19.60
CA GLU A 115 12.79 -9.53 -21.05
C GLU A 115 11.67 -8.56 -21.45
N ILE A 116 10.82 -8.15 -20.51
CA ILE A 116 9.72 -7.23 -20.77
C ILE A 116 10.31 -5.82 -21.06
N PRO A 117 9.91 -5.17 -22.17
CA PRO A 117 10.34 -3.81 -22.46
C PRO A 117 9.65 -2.84 -21.49
N PHE A 118 10.28 -2.62 -20.34
CA PHE A 118 9.83 -1.72 -19.29
C PHE A 118 11.02 -0.92 -18.76
N GLY A 119 10.82 0.36 -18.45
CA GLY A 119 11.86 1.24 -17.91
C GLY A 119 12.20 0.94 -16.45
N TYR A 120 12.78 -0.24 -16.17
CA TYR A 120 13.07 -0.72 -14.82
C TYR A 120 13.97 0.22 -14.01
N TRP A 121 14.96 0.86 -14.64
CA TRP A 121 15.81 1.83 -13.95
C TRP A 121 15.04 3.11 -13.60
N ASP A 122 14.25 3.64 -14.52
CA ASP A 122 13.40 4.82 -14.28
C ASP A 122 12.38 4.56 -13.18
N TYR A 123 11.76 3.37 -13.21
CA TYR A 123 10.82 2.96 -12.18
C TYR A 123 11.50 2.80 -10.81
N ALA A 124 12.68 2.17 -10.76
CA ALA A 124 13.46 2.08 -9.53
C ALA A 124 13.77 3.46 -8.94
N VAL A 125 14.22 4.39 -9.78
CA VAL A 125 14.52 5.77 -9.37
C VAL A 125 13.27 6.47 -8.84
N SER A 126 12.13 6.36 -9.53
CA SER A 126 10.85 6.92 -9.08
C SER A 126 10.44 6.37 -7.71
N ARG A 127 10.45 5.05 -7.54
CA ARG A 127 10.04 4.40 -6.28
C ARG A 127 10.99 4.78 -5.13
N LEU A 128 12.30 4.76 -5.35
CA LEU A 128 13.29 5.07 -4.30
C LEU A 128 13.30 6.55 -3.91
N LYS A 129 13.04 7.48 -4.85
CA LYS A 129 12.84 8.91 -4.52
C LYS A 129 11.63 9.11 -3.60
N ASN A 130 10.51 8.44 -3.90
CA ASN A 130 9.33 8.49 -3.03
C ASN A 130 9.59 7.88 -1.64
N TYR A 131 10.35 6.78 -1.56
CA TYR A 131 10.80 6.24 -0.27
C TYR A 131 11.61 7.27 0.54
N GLN A 132 12.59 7.93 -0.08
CA GLN A 132 13.42 8.95 0.58
C GLN A 132 12.58 10.13 1.06
N TYR A 133 11.71 10.67 0.20
CA TYR A 133 10.80 11.76 0.54
C TYR A 133 9.92 11.42 1.75
N LEU A 134 9.30 10.24 1.76
CA LEU A 134 8.44 9.80 2.86
C LEU A 134 9.25 9.54 4.15
N LYS A 135 10.45 8.97 4.03
CA LYS A 135 11.35 8.76 5.16
C LYS A 135 11.69 10.07 5.84
N GLU A 136 12.13 11.07 5.09
CA GLU A 136 12.43 12.40 5.60
C GLU A 136 11.23 13.01 6.31
N LYS A 137 10.05 12.97 5.67
CA LYS A 137 8.81 13.51 6.23
C LYS A 137 8.41 12.87 7.55
N ILE A 138 8.57 11.55 7.70
CA ILE A 138 8.28 10.85 8.97
C ILE A 138 9.34 11.17 10.02
N THR A 139 10.62 11.22 9.66
CA THR A 139 11.69 11.52 10.63
C THR A 139 11.64 12.96 11.14
N VAL A 140 11.24 13.93 10.31
CA VAL A 140 11.14 15.35 10.67
C VAL A 140 9.88 15.64 11.50
N CYS A 141 8.76 14.96 11.24
CA CYS A 141 7.52 15.13 12.02
C CYS A 141 7.52 14.40 13.38
N GLY A 142 8.61 13.75 13.77
CA GLY A 142 8.69 12.89 14.94
C GLY A 142 8.12 11.49 14.66
N SER A 143 8.79 10.47 15.18
CA SER A 143 8.34 9.08 15.07
C SER A 143 6.91 8.94 15.61
N PRO A 144 5.99 8.22 14.93
CA PRO A 144 4.77 7.78 15.58
C PRO A 144 5.17 6.83 16.71
N THR A 145 5.09 7.29 17.95
CA THR A 145 5.47 6.51 19.14
C THR A 145 4.53 5.30 19.26
N ILE A 146 5.10 4.10 19.25
CA ILE A 146 4.41 2.81 19.48
C ILE A 146 4.37 2.52 21.00
N ASP A 147 4.28 3.54 21.84
CA ASP A 147 4.52 3.37 23.29
C ASP A 147 3.26 3.35 24.16
N ASN A 148 2.05 3.29 23.58
CA ASN A 148 0.81 3.16 24.35
C ASN A 148 -0.08 2.01 23.85
N ILE A 149 0.49 0.80 23.78
CA ILE A 149 -0.35 -0.41 23.86
C ILE A 149 -0.31 -0.85 25.32
N ASP A 150 -1.41 -0.53 26.01
CA ASP A 150 -1.66 -0.80 27.41
C ASP A 150 -1.24 -2.21 27.85
N ILE A 151 -0.23 -2.25 28.73
CA ILE A 151 -0.10 -3.32 29.72
C ILE A 151 -1.22 -3.07 30.73
N ALA A 152 -2.42 -3.56 30.42
CA ALA A 152 -3.49 -3.67 31.40
C ALA A 152 -3.01 -4.63 32.50
N LYS A 153 -2.61 -4.05 33.63
CA LYS A 153 -2.33 -4.75 34.89
C LYS A 153 -3.49 -5.69 35.22
N LYS A 154 -3.25 -7.00 35.17
CA LYS A 154 -4.00 -7.94 36.02
C LYS A 154 -3.33 -7.93 37.39
N GLU A 155 -3.75 -7.02 38.26
CA GLU A 155 -3.59 -7.22 39.70
C GLU A 155 -4.75 -8.14 40.14
N THR A 156 -4.39 -9.39 40.38
CA THR A 156 -5.21 -10.41 41.03
C THR A 156 -5.58 -9.92 42.44
N VAL A 157 -6.87 -9.73 42.69
CA VAL A 157 -7.42 -9.67 44.05
C VAL A 157 -7.33 -11.09 44.62
N VAL A 158 -6.57 -11.24 45.70
CA VAL A 158 -6.57 -12.44 46.54
C VAL A 158 -7.54 -12.14 47.68
N ASP A 159 -8.64 -12.88 47.71
CA ASP A 159 -9.45 -13.10 48.92
C ASP A 159 -8.91 -14.33 49.66
#